data_AF-A0A8B3PQX6-F1
#
_entry.id   AF-A0A8B3PQX6-F1
#
_cell.length_a   1.000
_cell.length_b   1.000
_cell.length_c   1.000
_cell.angle_alpha   90.00
_cell.angle_beta   90.00
_cell.angle_gamma   90.00
#
_symmetry.space_group_name_H-M   'P 1'
#
loop_
_entity.id
_entity.type
_entity.pdbx_description
1 polymer ?
#
loop_
_entity_poly.entity_id
_entity_poly.type
_entity_poly.pdbx_seq_one_letter_code
_entity_poly.pdbx_strand_id
1 'polypeptide(L)'
;MMKALSALIAAAALFGGIQLFHGGSRESGANEAAPSNSYRLVANGDEAVCAVSRGAEISDGLSLVTVAPKCRRLLPGIEQAKFWREQNDGTVAFSANGVDPIVTFAAADGDGYESYAPALPLLSLNSY
;
A
#
# COMPACT_ATOMS: atom_id res chain seq x y z
N MET A 1 -35.67 59.92 -5.45
CA MET A 1 -35.81 59.84 -3.98
C MET A 1 -35.64 58.36 -3.67
N MET A 2 -34.56 57.84 -3.06
CA MET A 2 -33.90 58.13 -1.78
C MET A 2 -32.41 58.50 -1.90
N LYS A 3 -31.87 59.09 -0.82
CA LYS A 3 -30.50 59.57 -0.60
C LYS A 3 -29.70 58.58 0.25
N ALA A 4 -28.37 58.60 0.06
CA ALA A 4 -27.27 58.28 0.99
C ALA A 4 -27.14 56.80 1.43
N LEU A 5 -25.95 56.21 1.56
CA LEU A 5 -24.78 56.69 2.30
C LEU A 5 -23.45 56.16 1.74
N SER A 6 -22.43 56.94 2.07
CA SER A 6 -20.98 56.83 1.83
C SER A 6 -20.30 55.53 2.25
N ALA A 7 -19.16 55.22 1.63
CA ALA A 7 -17.92 54.89 2.33
C ALA A 7 -16.70 54.95 1.38
N LEU A 8 -15.73 55.81 1.72
CA LEU A 8 -14.37 55.80 1.21
C LEU A 8 -13.63 54.58 1.76
N ILE A 9 -12.91 53.85 0.90
CA ILE A 9 -11.73 53.07 1.30
C ILE A 9 -10.63 53.37 0.31
N ALA A 10 -9.64 54.13 0.76
CA ALA A 10 -8.33 54.22 0.14
C ALA A 10 -7.45 53.11 0.73
N ALA A 11 -6.80 52.31 -0.11
CA ALA A 11 -5.65 51.51 0.29
C ALA A 11 -4.74 51.24 -0.92
N ALA A 12 -3.45 51.40 -0.68
CA ALA A 12 -2.37 51.63 -1.63
C ALA A 12 -2.10 50.50 -2.63
N ALA A 13 -1.67 50.86 -3.84
CA ALA A 13 -0.91 49.99 -4.71
C ALA A 13 0.56 49.99 -4.24
N LEU A 14 1.09 48.81 -3.88
CA LEU A 14 2.53 48.58 -3.87
C LEU A 14 2.81 47.24 -4.57
N PHE A 15 3.43 47.37 -5.74
CA PHE A 15 4.10 46.30 -6.46
C PHE A 15 5.09 45.59 -5.54
N GLY A 16 5.04 44.26 -5.47
CA GLY A 16 6.04 43.50 -4.72
C GLY A 16 5.85 41.99 -4.81
N GLY A 17 6.66 41.35 -5.66
CA GLY A 17 7.02 39.95 -5.51
C GLY A 17 6.43 38.98 -6.53
N ILE A 18 7.00 38.95 -7.74
CA ILE A 18 7.00 37.72 -8.53
C ILE A 18 7.93 36.77 -7.77
N GLN A 19 7.39 35.80 -7.04
CA GLN A 19 8.18 34.72 -6.45
C GLN A 19 8.65 33.82 -7.60
N LEU A 20 9.77 34.18 -8.19
CA LEU A 20 10.56 33.31 -9.04
C LEU A 20 11.02 32.14 -8.17
N PHE A 21 10.31 31.03 -8.22
CA PHE A 21 10.78 29.76 -7.68
C PHE A 21 11.98 29.32 -8.54
N HIS A 22 13.16 29.82 -8.18
CA HIS A 22 14.45 29.37 -8.67
C HIS A 22 15.14 28.62 -7.54
N GLY A 23 15.58 27.39 -7.83
CA GLY A 23 16.59 26.74 -7.01
C GLY A 23 16.04 25.72 -6.02
N GLY A 24 15.58 24.61 -6.57
CA GLY A 24 15.39 23.40 -5.80
C GLY A 24 14.93 22.30 -6.73
N SER A 25 15.86 21.73 -7.50
CA SER A 25 15.68 20.40 -8.06
C SER A 25 15.42 19.46 -6.88
N ARG A 26 14.16 19.34 -6.46
CA ARG A 26 13.67 18.13 -5.83
C ARG A 26 13.71 17.08 -6.92
N GLU A 27 14.89 16.51 -7.14
CA GLU A 27 14.92 15.07 -7.36
C GLU A 27 14.43 14.44 -6.06
N SER A 28 13.11 14.47 -5.87
CA SER A 28 12.44 13.50 -5.03
C SER A 28 12.43 12.21 -5.84
N GLY A 29 13.62 11.67 -6.10
CA GLY A 29 13.75 10.24 -6.27
C GLY A 29 13.38 9.68 -4.92
N ALA A 30 12.09 9.41 -4.72
CA ALA A 30 11.70 8.41 -3.75
C ALA A 30 12.53 7.19 -4.15
N ASN A 31 13.56 6.89 -3.38
CA ASN A 31 14.28 5.65 -3.53
C ASN A 31 13.24 4.61 -3.16
N GLU A 32 12.55 4.09 -4.16
CA GLU A 32 11.55 3.05 -3.99
C GLU A 32 12.28 1.93 -3.27
N ALA A 33 11.99 1.81 -1.97
CA ALA A 33 12.66 0.84 -1.15
C ALA A 33 12.45 -0.51 -1.82
N ALA A 34 13.55 -1.25 -2.03
CA ALA A 34 13.45 -2.55 -2.67
C ALA A 34 12.35 -3.36 -1.95
N PRO A 35 11.46 -4.05 -2.69
CA PRO A 35 10.37 -4.79 -2.09
C PRO A 35 10.88 -5.68 -0.98
N SER A 36 10.24 -5.62 0.19
CA SER A 36 10.60 -6.49 1.30
C SER A 36 10.36 -7.94 0.91
N ASN A 37 11.26 -8.83 1.33
CA ASN A 37 11.13 -10.27 1.07
C ASN A 37 10.61 -11.05 2.28
N SER A 38 10.42 -10.37 3.42
CA SER A 38 9.95 -10.95 4.68
C SER A 38 8.75 -10.17 5.20
N TYR A 39 7.70 -10.91 5.57
CA TYR A 39 6.42 -10.35 5.98
C TYR A 39 5.86 -11.10 7.18
N ARG A 40 5.21 -10.36 8.08
CA ARG A 40 4.34 -10.92 9.12
C ARG A 40 2.92 -10.91 8.59
N LEU A 41 2.28 -12.07 8.60
CA LEU A 41 0.85 -12.19 8.40
C LEU A 41 0.18 -12.22 9.77
N VAL A 42 -0.81 -11.34 9.94
CA VAL A 42 -1.58 -11.13 11.16
C VAL A 42 -3.06 -11.29 10.84
N ALA A 43 -3.84 -11.85 11.75
CA ALA A 43 -5.31 -11.81 11.67
C ALA A 43 -5.88 -10.92 12.76
N ASN A 44 -6.95 -10.17 12.44
CA ASN A 44 -7.79 -9.41 13.37
C ASN A 44 -7.00 -8.51 14.35
N GLY A 45 -5.95 -7.81 13.89
CA GLY A 45 -5.24 -6.82 14.72
C GLY A 45 -4.38 -7.41 15.85
N ASP A 46 -3.69 -8.53 15.58
CA ASP A 46 -2.58 -9.12 16.38
C ASP A 46 -2.92 -10.34 17.27
N GLU A 47 -4.09 -10.96 17.12
CA GLU A 47 -4.45 -12.15 17.93
C GLU A 47 -3.53 -13.35 17.66
N ALA A 48 -2.99 -13.46 16.44
CA ALA A 48 -1.98 -14.45 16.07
C ALA A 48 -1.13 -13.99 14.87
N VAL A 49 0.16 -14.37 14.87
CA VAL A 49 1.15 -13.95 13.85
C VAL A 49 1.95 -15.12 13.27
N CYS A 50 2.16 -15.09 11.96
CA CYS A 50 3.05 -16.02 11.27
C CYS A 50 3.92 -15.34 10.21
N ALA A 51 4.94 -16.06 9.73
CA ALA A 51 5.90 -15.53 8.77
C ALA A 51 5.54 -15.95 7.34
N VAL A 52 5.72 -15.02 6.41
CA VAL A 52 5.62 -15.21 4.97
C VAL A 52 6.89 -14.64 4.34
N SER A 53 7.46 -15.32 3.36
CA SER A 53 8.60 -14.82 2.62
C SER A 53 8.35 -14.85 1.13
N ARG A 54 8.56 -13.71 0.47
CA ARG A 54 8.56 -13.60 -0.99
C ARG A 54 9.93 -14.04 -1.50
N GLY A 55 9.91 -14.99 -2.42
CA GLY A 55 11.09 -15.49 -3.11
C GLY A 55 11.33 -14.76 -4.43
N ALA A 56 12.14 -15.36 -5.29
CA ALA A 56 12.45 -14.81 -6.60
C ALA A 56 11.19 -14.63 -7.46
N GLU A 57 11.19 -13.56 -8.25
CA GLU A 57 10.27 -13.41 -9.37
C GLU A 57 10.62 -14.41 -10.48
N ILE A 58 9.60 -15.10 -10.99
CA ILE A 58 9.74 -16.12 -12.03
C ILE A 58 9.16 -15.68 -13.38
N SER A 59 8.25 -14.71 -13.37
CA SER A 59 7.69 -14.04 -14.54
C SER A 59 6.99 -12.75 -14.08
N ASP A 60 6.70 -11.84 -15.00
CA ASP A 60 6.01 -10.55 -14.77
C ASP A 60 5.01 -10.55 -13.60
N GLY A 61 5.41 -9.94 -12.47
CA GLY A 61 4.61 -9.81 -11.25
C GLY A 61 4.37 -11.11 -10.45
N LEU A 62 4.81 -12.27 -10.95
CA LEU A 62 4.68 -13.58 -10.32
C LEU A 62 5.99 -13.97 -9.63
N SER A 63 5.94 -14.12 -8.32
CA SER A 63 7.05 -14.59 -7.49
C SER A 63 6.69 -15.88 -6.77
N LEU A 64 7.72 -16.61 -6.34
CA LEU A 64 7.52 -17.69 -5.36
C LEU A 64 7.17 -17.10 -3.99
N VAL A 65 6.37 -17.81 -3.20
CA VAL A 65 6.12 -17.46 -1.79
C VAL A 65 6.26 -18.68 -0.91
N THR A 66 6.88 -18.50 0.25
CA THR A 66 6.92 -19.49 1.32
C THR A 66 6.08 -19.00 2.48
N VAL A 67 5.02 -19.74 2.80
CA VAL A 67 4.14 -19.46 3.93
C VAL A 67 4.45 -20.43 5.07
N ALA A 68 4.73 -19.91 6.26
CA ALA A 68 5.06 -20.76 7.40
C ALA A 68 3.89 -21.72 7.72
N PRO A 69 4.13 -23.02 8.02
CA PRO A 69 3.06 -23.98 8.25
C PRO A 69 2.07 -23.60 9.35
N LYS A 70 2.48 -22.78 10.32
CA LYS A 70 1.63 -22.28 11.41
C LYS A 70 0.58 -21.26 10.95
N CYS A 71 0.73 -20.67 9.75
CA CYS A 71 -0.22 -19.72 9.17
C CYS A 71 -1.61 -20.33 8.93
N ARG A 72 -1.70 -21.67 8.85
CA ARG A 72 -3.00 -22.39 8.81
C ARG A 72 -3.93 -22.05 9.98
N ARG A 73 -3.38 -21.55 11.09
CA ARG A 73 -4.14 -21.09 12.27
C ARG A 73 -4.81 -19.73 12.04
N LEU A 74 -4.26 -18.92 11.13
CA LEU A 74 -4.84 -17.63 10.73
C LEU A 74 -5.88 -17.83 9.64
N LEU A 75 -5.48 -18.50 8.55
CA LEU A 75 -6.37 -18.84 7.43
C LEU A 75 -6.09 -20.28 7.00
N PRO A 76 -6.98 -21.24 7.31
CA PRO A 76 -6.81 -22.62 6.88
C PRO A 76 -6.63 -22.72 5.36
N GLY A 77 -5.57 -23.40 4.92
CA GLY A 77 -5.24 -23.59 3.50
C GLY A 77 -4.24 -22.58 2.95
N ILE A 78 -3.98 -21.47 3.64
CA ILE A 78 -3.00 -20.48 3.18
C ILE A 78 -1.56 -21.04 3.11
N GLU A 79 -1.24 -22.04 3.93
CA GLU A 79 0.05 -22.74 3.91
C GLU A 79 0.32 -23.48 2.59
N GLN A 80 -0.70 -23.63 1.74
CA GLN A 80 -0.57 -24.24 0.41
C GLN A 80 -0.13 -23.24 -0.67
N ALA A 81 -0.10 -21.94 -0.35
CA ALA A 81 0.34 -20.92 -1.28
C ALA A 81 1.82 -21.12 -1.65
N LYS A 82 2.09 -21.03 -2.96
CA LYS A 82 3.42 -21.17 -3.57
C LYS A 82 3.76 -19.99 -4.46
N PHE A 83 2.74 -19.23 -4.86
CA PHE A 83 2.88 -18.10 -5.76
C PHE A 83 2.29 -16.84 -5.12
N TRP A 84 3.06 -15.77 -5.24
CA TRP A 84 2.67 -14.38 -5.00
C TRP A 84 2.51 -13.72 -6.36
N ARG A 85 1.35 -13.11 -6.63
CA ARG A 85 1.17 -12.30 -7.84
C ARG A 85 0.78 -10.89 -7.51
N GLU A 86 1.59 -9.95 -7.98
CA GLU A 86 1.21 -8.56 -8.14
C GLU A 86 0.37 -8.39 -9.40
N GLN A 87 -0.77 -7.74 -9.24
CA GLN A 87 -1.70 -7.43 -10.30
C GLN A 87 -1.51 -5.98 -10.74
N ASN A 88 -1.98 -5.64 -11.94
CA ASN A 88 -1.83 -4.30 -12.51
C ASN A 88 -2.56 -3.21 -11.70
N ASP A 89 -3.50 -3.58 -10.84
CA ASP A 89 -4.23 -2.68 -9.93
C ASP A 89 -3.52 -2.52 -8.56
N GLY A 90 -2.32 -3.08 -8.40
CA GLY A 90 -1.55 -3.04 -7.16
C GLY A 90 -1.99 -4.06 -6.11
N THR A 91 -3.00 -4.90 -6.40
CA THR A 91 -3.39 -5.99 -5.50
C THR A 91 -2.39 -7.13 -5.56
N VAL A 92 -2.32 -7.90 -4.47
CA VAL A 92 -1.47 -9.07 -4.34
C VAL A 92 -2.32 -10.31 -4.09
N ALA A 93 -2.13 -11.36 -4.87
CA ALA A 93 -2.81 -12.64 -4.71
C ALA A 93 -1.84 -13.75 -4.33
N PHE A 94 -2.18 -14.53 -3.30
CA PHE A 94 -1.50 -15.79 -3.00
C PHE A 94 -2.26 -16.95 -3.61
N SER A 95 -1.56 -17.86 -4.28
CA SER A 95 -2.17 -19.03 -4.91
C SER A 95 -1.27 -20.27 -4.82
N ALA A 96 -1.89 -21.45 -4.88
CA ALA A 96 -1.16 -22.71 -4.92
C ALA A 96 -0.62 -23.05 -6.32
N ASN A 97 -1.31 -22.57 -7.36
CA ASN A 97 -1.05 -22.91 -8.77
C ASN A 97 -0.64 -21.71 -9.62
N GLY A 98 -0.54 -20.52 -9.03
CA GLY A 98 -0.20 -19.33 -9.79
C GLY A 98 -1.38 -18.83 -10.61
N VAL A 99 -2.63 -19.17 -10.31
CA VAL A 99 -3.81 -18.61 -10.98
C VAL A 99 -4.92 -18.32 -9.97
N ASP A 100 -5.37 -19.35 -9.25
CA ASP A 100 -6.56 -19.29 -8.39
C ASP A 100 -6.20 -18.77 -6.98
N PRO A 101 -6.70 -17.60 -6.57
CA PRO A 101 -6.32 -16.99 -5.30
C PRO A 101 -6.90 -17.77 -4.11
N ILE A 102 -6.04 -18.04 -3.13
CA ILE A 102 -6.43 -18.45 -1.78
C ILE A 102 -6.78 -17.21 -0.94
N VAL A 103 -6.01 -16.13 -1.13
CA VAL A 103 -6.24 -14.83 -0.51
C VAL A 103 -5.77 -13.73 -1.46
N THR A 104 -6.48 -12.62 -1.46
CA THR A 104 -6.13 -11.39 -2.18
C THR A 104 -6.08 -10.22 -1.21
N PHE A 105 -5.02 -9.43 -1.34
CA PHE A 105 -4.75 -8.26 -0.55
C PHE A 105 -4.74 -7.00 -1.42
N ALA A 106 -5.22 -5.90 -0.87
CA ALA A 106 -5.00 -4.56 -1.40
C ALA A 106 -3.86 -3.89 -0.64
N ALA A 107 -3.21 -2.89 -1.26
CA ALA A 107 -2.26 -2.05 -0.54
C ALA A 107 -2.95 -1.36 0.64
N ALA A 108 -2.33 -1.42 1.81
CA ALA A 108 -2.74 -0.66 2.99
C ALA A 108 -1.94 0.65 3.06
N ASP A 109 -2.27 1.51 4.02
CA ASP A 109 -1.44 2.69 4.28
C ASP A 109 -0.02 2.25 4.74
N GLY A 110 1.02 2.74 4.06
CA GLY A 110 2.42 2.37 4.32
C GLY A 110 2.93 1.24 3.43
N ASP A 111 3.87 0.43 3.94
CA ASP A 111 4.56 -0.63 3.19
C ASP A 111 3.94 -2.03 3.41
N GLY A 112 2.61 -2.07 3.57
CA GLY A 112 1.86 -3.28 3.93
C GLY A 112 0.62 -3.52 3.05
N TYR A 113 -0.02 -4.66 3.27
CA TYR A 113 -1.24 -5.05 2.55
C TYR A 113 -2.33 -5.53 3.51
N GLU A 114 -3.59 -5.44 3.08
CA GLU A 114 -4.75 -5.91 3.83
C GLU A 114 -5.70 -6.75 2.96
N SER A 115 -6.18 -7.87 3.49
CA SER A 115 -7.02 -8.80 2.73
C SER A 115 -8.44 -8.27 2.57
N TYR A 116 -9.00 -8.40 1.37
CA TYR A 116 -10.43 -8.20 1.13
C TYR A 116 -11.14 -9.46 0.61
N ALA A 117 -10.38 -10.48 0.22
CA ALA A 117 -10.89 -11.79 -0.17
C ALA A 117 -9.98 -12.89 0.40
N PRO A 118 -10.47 -13.79 1.27
CA PRO A 118 -11.81 -13.76 1.88
C PRO A 118 -12.01 -12.51 2.75
N ALA A 119 -13.26 -12.11 2.96
CA ALA A 119 -13.59 -10.95 3.79
C ALA A 119 -13.29 -11.17 5.29
N LEU A 120 -13.27 -12.43 5.74
CA LEU A 120 -12.91 -12.83 7.08
C LEU A 120 -12.05 -14.11 7.08
N PRO A 121 -11.09 -14.24 8.01
CA PRO A 121 -10.63 -13.18 8.92
C PRO A 121 -9.95 -12.04 8.16
N LEU A 122 -9.92 -10.86 8.76
CA LEU A 122 -9.21 -9.72 8.18
C LEU A 122 -7.71 -9.92 8.43
N LEU A 123 -6.94 -10.01 7.36
CA LEU A 123 -5.51 -10.29 7.40
C LEU A 123 -4.70 -9.05 7.02
N SER A 124 -3.65 -8.77 7.79
CA SER A 124 -2.64 -7.75 7.46
C SER A 124 -1.31 -8.43 7.15
N LEU A 125 -0.63 -7.97 6.10
CA LEU A 125 0.67 -8.45 5.65
C LEU A 125 1.68 -7.32 5.74
N ASN A 126 2.51 -7.34 6.79
CA ASN A 126 3.40 -6.24 7.15
C ASN A 126 4.85 -6.64 6.91
N SER A 127 5.59 -5.83 6.14
CA SER A 127 7.02 -6.03 5.89
C SER A 127 7.87 -5.86 7.14
N TYR A 128 9.02 -6.56 7.23
CA TYR A 128 10.02 -6.40 8.29
C TYR A 128 11.42 -6.83 7.89
#